data_AF-A0A4Y3VAK4-F1
#
_entry.id   AF-A0A4Y3VAK4-F1
#
_cell.length_a   1.000
_cell.length_b   1.000
_cell.length_c   1.000
_cell.angle_alpha   90.00
_cell.angle_beta   90.00
_cell.angle_gamma   90.00
#
_symmetry.space_group_name_H-M   'P 1'
#
loop_
_entity.id
_entity.type
_entity.pdbx_description
1 polymer ?
#
loop_
_entity_poly.entity_id
_entity_poly.type
_entity_poly.pdbx_seq_one_letter_code
_entity_poly.pdbx_strand_id
1 'polypeptide(L)'
;MGVTAASGGGQVLALDTLVRLSRGLRTPDVAPLRLSVPDGMTAPLGCDAVQVPARYGPLVLPRLPRVGCVYADDAHWWWLVPSDSDYALEWPAPARYATGAIVPEAPRLIHRPDGTLPYTPPIPLYLALCRLMGTAPSWSRAITA
;
A
#
# COMPACT_ATOMS: atom_id res chain seq x y z
N MET A 1 10.01 63.18 -22.49
CA MET A 1 9.83 62.44 -21.22
C MET A 1 8.40 61.92 -21.24
N GLY A 2 8.05 60.63 -21.19
CA GLY A 2 8.76 59.39 -20.88
C GLY A 2 7.77 58.54 -20.09
N VAL A 3 7.39 57.34 -20.55
CA VAL A 3 6.94 56.26 -19.67
C VAL A 3 7.49 54.94 -20.19
N THR A 4 8.25 54.30 -19.32
CA THR A 4 9.00 53.05 -19.47
C THR A 4 8.09 51.83 -19.47
N ALA A 5 8.45 50.85 -20.29
CA ALA A 5 7.88 49.52 -20.30
C ALA A 5 8.14 48.78 -18.97
N ALA A 6 7.10 48.15 -18.41
CA ALA A 6 7.24 47.21 -17.31
C ALA A 6 7.57 45.82 -17.88
N SER A 7 8.83 45.42 -17.74
CA SER A 7 9.31 44.08 -18.09
C SER A 7 8.87 43.08 -17.02
N GLY A 8 8.11 42.06 -17.43
CA GLY A 8 7.66 40.97 -16.57
C GLY A 8 8.81 40.06 -16.19
N GLY A 9 9.36 40.26 -14.99
CA GLY A 9 10.31 39.33 -14.37
C GLY A 9 9.57 38.15 -13.73
N GLY A 10 9.73 36.96 -14.29
CA GLY A 10 9.23 35.72 -13.69
C GLY A 10 9.81 35.50 -12.30
N GLN A 11 8.94 35.36 -11.30
CA GLN A 11 9.34 35.13 -9.92
C GLN A 11 10.04 33.76 -9.79
N VAL A 12 11.30 33.76 -9.39
CA VAL A 12 12.02 32.55 -9.01
C VAL A 12 11.49 32.10 -7.65
N LEU A 13 10.70 31.02 -7.62
CA LEU A 13 10.24 30.43 -6.37
C LEU A 13 11.42 29.77 -5.63
N ALA A 14 11.62 30.16 -4.38
CA ALA A 14 12.60 29.51 -3.51
C ALA A 14 12.27 28.01 -3.35
N LEU A 15 13.31 27.18 -3.29
CA LEU A 15 13.16 25.73 -3.15
C LEU A 15 12.32 25.33 -1.93
N ASP A 16 12.41 26.07 -0.83
CA ASP A 16 11.59 25.84 0.36
C ASP A 16 10.09 26.06 0.08
N THR A 17 9.76 27.06 -0.73
CA THR A 17 8.39 27.32 -1.20
C THR A 17 7.89 26.20 -2.10
N LEU A 18 8.73 25.68 -3.00
CA LEU A 18 8.40 24.51 -3.83
C LEU A 18 8.23 23.25 -2.98
N VAL A 19 9.06 23.05 -1.97
CA VAL A 19 8.96 21.92 -1.05
C VAL A 19 7.68 22.03 -0.21
N ARG A 20 7.31 23.23 0.28
CA ARG A 20 6.07 23.47 1.02
C ARG A 20 4.82 23.33 0.15
N LEU A 21 4.84 23.84 -1.09
CA LEU A 21 3.79 23.61 -2.09
C LEU A 21 3.67 22.12 -2.40
N SER A 22 4.78 21.42 -2.63
CA SER A 22 4.77 19.98 -2.89
C SER A 22 4.28 19.16 -1.69
N ARG A 23 4.40 19.67 -0.46
CA ARG A 23 3.84 19.07 0.75
C ARG A 23 2.34 19.35 0.88
N GLY A 24 1.90 20.57 0.57
CA GLY A 24 0.49 20.97 0.57
C GLY A 24 -0.33 20.35 -0.57
N LEU A 25 0.29 20.07 -1.71
CA LEU A 25 -0.31 19.30 -2.81
C LEU A 25 -0.33 17.79 -2.53
N ARG A 26 0.41 17.31 -1.53
CA ARG A 26 0.53 15.88 -1.16
C ARG A 26 -0.33 15.46 0.02
N THR A 27 -1.24 16.30 0.47
CA THR A 27 -2.35 15.87 1.33
C THR A 27 -3.55 15.59 0.43
N PRO A 28 -3.88 14.33 0.12
CA PRO A 28 -5.20 14.06 -0.42
C PRO A 28 -6.22 14.52 0.64
N ASP A 29 -7.11 15.42 0.24
CA ASP A 29 -8.26 15.94 1.01
C ASP A 29 -9.36 14.87 1.16
N VAL A 30 -8.96 13.60 1.21
CA VAL A 30 -9.85 12.45 1.25
C VAL A 30 -9.63 11.79 2.59
N ALA A 31 -10.69 11.77 3.39
CA ALA A 31 -10.67 11.09 4.68
C ALA A 31 -10.27 9.61 4.46
N PRO A 32 -9.31 9.09 5.23
CA PRO A 32 -8.86 7.71 5.09
C PRO A 32 -10.04 6.73 5.26
N LEU A 33 -10.15 5.77 4.34
CA LEU A 33 -11.21 4.75 4.34
C LEU A 33 -10.67 3.43 4.88
N ARG A 34 -11.51 2.72 5.64
CA ARG A 34 -11.26 1.32 6.02
C ARG A 34 -11.79 0.38 4.95
N LEU A 35 -10.95 -0.52 4.43
CA LEU A 35 -11.40 -1.59 3.55
C LEU A 35 -12.44 -2.45 4.26
N SER A 36 -13.59 -2.63 3.60
CA SER A 36 -14.68 -3.41 4.18
C SER A 36 -14.40 -4.91 4.07
N VAL A 37 -14.91 -5.68 5.01
CA VAL A 37 -15.01 -7.13 4.85
C VAL A 37 -16.30 -7.40 4.08
N PRO A 38 -16.26 -8.09 2.92
CA PRO A 38 -17.45 -8.29 2.11
C PRO A 38 -18.58 -9.03 2.86
N ASP A 39 -19.83 -8.76 2.49
CA ASP A 39 -21.00 -9.39 3.11
C ASP A 39 -20.91 -10.93 3.10
N GLY A 40 -21.42 -11.55 4.16
CA GLY A 40 -21.37 -13.00 4.36
C GLY A 40 -20.00 -13.55 4.78
N MET A 41 -19.01 -12.68 5.00
CA MET A 41 -17.72 -13.04 5.60
C MET A 41 -17.62 -12.55 7.05
N THR A 42 -16.70 -13.16 7.81
CA THR A 42 -16.35 -12.73 9.16
C THR A 42 -14.84 -12.54 9.28
N ALA A 43 -14.44 -11.56 10.09
CA ALA A 43 -13.04 -11.25 10.36
C ALA A 43 -12.70 -11.48 11.85
N PRO A 44 -12.71 -12.74 12.33
CA PRO A 44 -12.53 -13.05 13.75
C PRO A 44 -11.14 -12.71 14.31
N LEU A 45 -10.14 -12.50 13.46
CA LEU A 45 -8.76 -12.16 13.83
C LEU A 45 -8.45 -10.68 13.58
N GLY A 46 -9.46 -9.81 13.58
CA GLY A 46 -9.31 -8.43 13.14
C GLY A 46 -9.07 -8.33 11.62
N CYS A 47 -8.72 -7.15 11.11
CA CYS A 47 -8.38 -7.02 9.70
C CYS A 47 -7.42 -5.86 9.46
N ASP A 48 -6.24 -6.21 8.96
CA ASP A 48 -5.26 -5.27 8.43
C ASP A 48 -5.09 -5.54 6.93
N ALA A 49 -4.24 -4.77 6.25
CA ALA A 49 -3.94 -4.99 4.85
C ALA A 49 -2.46 -4.86 4.54
N VAL A 50 -2.00 -5.58 3.52
CA VAL A 50 -0.68 -5.38 2.92
C VAL A 50 -0.86 -4.71 1.58
N GLN A 51 -0.39 -3.48 1.45
CA GLN A 51 -0.35 -2.72 0.21
C GLN A 51 0.87 -3.13 -0.62
N VAL A 52 0.67 -3.27 -1.93
CA VAL A 52 1.75 -3.52 -2.89
C VAL A 52 1.50 -2.69 -4.16
N PRO A 53 2.52 -2.13 -4.83
CA PRO A 53 2.31 -1.48 -6.13
C PRO A 53 1.64 -2.39 -7.15
N ALA A 54 0.69 -1.85 -7.92
CA ALA A 54 -0.22 -2.60 -8.79
C ALA A 54 0.50 -3.56 -9.76
N ARG A 55 1.68 -3.18 -10.25
CA ARG A 55 2.52 -4.01 -11.14
C ARG A 55 2.91 -5.38 -10.55
N TYR A 56 2.95 -5.53 -9.23
CA TYR A 56 3.30 -6.79 -8.58
C TYR A 56 2.07 -7.67 -8.30
N GLY A 57 0.87 -7.11 -8.22
CA GLY A 57 -0.33 -7.85 -7.84
C GLY A 57 -0.61 -9.09 -8.69
N PRO A 58 -0.64 -8.98 -10.04
CA PRO A 58 -0.77 -10.12 -10.94
C PRO A 58 0.37 -11.14 -10.80
N LEU A 59 1.55 -10.73 -10.33
CA LEU A 59 2.68 -11.63 -10.10
C LEU A 59 2.56 -12.36 -8.75
N VAL A 60 1.93 -11.75 -7.74
CA VAL A 60 1.71 -12.35 -6.43
C VAL A 60 0.66 -13.47 -6.50
N LEU A 61 -0.49 -13.22 -7.14
CA LEU A 61 -1.63 -14.15 -7.20
C LEU A 61 -1.25 -15.61 -7.50
N PRO A 62 -0.53 -15.94 -8.59
CA PRO A 62 -0.23 -17.33 -8.94
C PRO A 62 0.78 -18.01 -8.02
N ARG A 63 1.38 -17.29 -7.06
CA ARG A 63 2.38 -17.82 -6.12
C ARG A 63 1.77 -18.20 -4.76
N LEU A 64 0.50 -17.86 -4.53
CA LEU A 64 -0.15 -18.07 -3.25
C LEU A 64 -0.92 -19.40 -3.24
N PRO A 65 -0.79 -20.22 -2.20
CA PRO A 65 -1.59 -21.45 -2.06
C PRO A 65 -3.07 -21.14 -1.80
N ARG A 66 -3.36 -19.96 -1.23
CA ARG A 66 -4.69 -19.44 -0.98
C ARG A 66 -4.65 -17.92 -1.05
N VAL A 67 -5.66 -17.32 -1.68
CA VAL A 67 -5.81 -15.86 -1.79
C VAL A 67 -7.05 -15.45 -1.01
N GLY A 68 -6.93 -14.42 -0.17
CA GLY A 68 -8.05 -13.81 0.55
C GLY A 68 -8.73 -12.71 -0.27
N CYS A 69 -9.45 -11.80 0.38
CA CYS A 69 -9.96 -10.61 -0.28
C CYS A 69 -8.81 -9.74 -0.77
N VAL A 70 -8.89 -9.30 -2.03
CA VAL A 70 -7.94 -8.37 -2.62
C VAL A 70 -8.67 -7.17 -3.18
N TYR A 71 -8.23 -5.99 -2.78
CA TYR A 71 -8.68 -4.71 -3.29
C TYR A 71 -7.63 -4.10 -4.20
N ALA A 72 -8.03 -3.28 -5.15
CA ALA A 72 -7.09 -2.59 -6.02
C ALA A 72 -7.61 -1.23 -6.48
N ASP A 73 -6.69 -0.31 -6.69
CA ASP A 73 -6.85 0.87 -7.52
C ASP A 73 -5.81 0.82 -8.66
N ASP A 74 -5.56 1.96 -9.31
CA ASP A 74 -4.61 2.02 -10.42
C ASP A 74 -3.14 1.97 -9.97
N ALA A 75 -2.86 2.33 -8.71
CA ALA A 75 -1.50 2.45 -8.19
C ALA A 75 -1.09 1.27 -7.31
N HIS A 76 -2.02 0.68 -6.57
CA HIS A 76 -1.77 -0.31 -5.54
C HIS A 76 -2.85 -1.38 -5.48
N TRP A 77 -2.45 -2.54 -4.97
CA TRP A 77 -3.32 -3.61 -4.56
C TRP A 77 -3.16 -3.81 -3.05
N TRP A 78 -4.21 -4.27 -2.39
CA TRP A 78 -4.26 -4.54 -0.96
C TRP A 78 -4.82 -5.94 -0.70
N TRP A 79 -4.05 -6.76 0.01
CA TRP A 79 -4.49 -8.08 0.46
C TRP A 79 -4.94 -7.95 1.91
N LEU A 80 -6.17 -8.36 2.22
CA LEU A 80 -6.59 -8.46 3.60
C LEU A 80 -5.83 -9.58 4.30
N VAL A 81 -5.33 -9.28 5.50
CA VAL A 81 -4.62 -10.21 6.39
C VAL A 81 -5.19 -10.09 7.81
N PRO A 82 -4.99 -11.08 8.69
CA PRO A 82 -5.32 -10.92 10.11
C PRO A 82 -4.62 -9.67 10.69
N SER A 83 -5.21 -9.05 11.70
CA SER A 83 -4.51 -7.98 12.42
C SER A 83 -3.21 -8.50 13.04
N ASP A 84 -2.25 -7.59 13.22
CA ASP A 84 -0.90 -7.89 13.75
C ASP A 84 -0.08 -8.88 12.87
N SER A 85 -0.41 -8.99 11.58
CA SER A 85 0.38 -9.79 10.63
C SER A 85 1.74 -9.18 10.28
N ASP A 86 2.06 -7.98 10.75
CA ASP A 86 3.41 -7.41 10.76
C ASP A 86 4.27 -7.91 11.93
N TYR A 87 3.69 -8.64 12.89
CA TYR A 87 4.46 -9.30 13.94
C TYR A 87 5.44 -10.30 13.33
N ALA A 88 6.74 -10.03 13.50
CA ALA A 88 7.87 -10.78 12.95
C ALA A 88 7.96 -10.86 11.41
N LEU A 89 7.07 -10.17 10.68
CA LEU A 89 7.09 -10.10 9.22
C LEU A 89 7.44 -8.68 8.77
N GLU A 90 8.74 -8.41 8.59
CA GLU A 90 9.23 -7.14 8.05
C GLU A 90 8.91 -7.04 6.55
N TRP A 91 7.70 -6.58 6.22
CA TRP A 91 7.22 -6.48 4.83
C TRP A 91 8.23 -5.75 3.93
N PRO A 92 8.62 -6.35 2.80
CA PRO A 92 9.71 -5.82 1.99
C PRO A 92 9.28 -4.57 1.22
N ALA A 93 10.15 -3.56 1.12
CA ALA A 93 9.88 -2.43 0.25
C ALA A 93 9.79 -2.88 -1.23
N PRO A 94 8.83 -2.36 -2.03
CA PRO A 94 7.90 -1.27 -1.72
C PRO A 94 6.53 -1.68 -1.13
N ALA A 95 6.36 -2.90 -0.61
CA ALA A 95 5.14 -3.24 0.14
C ALA A 95 5.05 -2.45 1.45
N ARG A 96 3.82 -2.18 1.88
CA ARG A 96 3.54 -1.44 3.12
C ARG A 96 2.44 -2.14 3.91
N TYR A 97 2.62 -2.24 5.21
CA TYR A 97 1.57 -2.69 6.10
C TYR A 97 0.60 -1.54 6.38
N ALA A 98 -0.70 -1.83 6.38
CA ALA A 98 -1.78 -0.90 6.64
C ALA A 98 -2.65 -1.44 7.78
N THR A 99 -2.31 -1.05 9.00
CA THR A 99 -3.06 -1.39 10.22
C THR A 99 -4.52 -0.94 10.10
N GLY A 100 -5.45 -1.79 10.51
CA GLY A 100 -6.89 -1.58 10.41
C GLY A 100 -7.39 -1.46 8.97
N ALA A 101 -6.59 -1.89 7.99
CA ALA A 101 -6.87 -1.83 6.55
C ALA A 101 -7.27 -0.42 6.08
N ILE A 102 -6.57 0.61 6.59
CA ILE A 102 -6.83 2.01 6.25
C ILE A 102 -6.08 2.42 4.98
N VAL A 103 -6.82 3.00 4.03
CA VAL A 103 -6.33 3.38 2.69
C VAL A 103 -6.78 4.80 2.31
N PRO A 104 -6.04 5.51 1.44
CA PRO A 104 -6.34 6.91 1.12
C PRO A 104 -7.58 7.11 0.24
N GLU A 105 -7.95 6.14 -0.60
CA GLU A 105 -9.10 6.21 -1.51
C GLU A 105 -9.76 4.84 -1.62
N ALA A 106 -11.05 4.81 -2.01
CA ALA A 106 -11.89 3.61 -2.09
C ALA A 106 -11.46 2.66 -3.23
N PRO A 107 -10.67 1.62 -2.95
CA PRO A 107 -10.25 0.70 -3.99
C PRO A 107 -11.35 -0.33 -4.23
N ARG A 108 -11.39 -0.91 -5.44
CA ARG A 108 -12.41 -1.90 -5.81
C ARG A 108 -12.00 -3.29 -5.34
N LEU A 109 -12.94 -4.10 -4.85
CA LEU A 109 -12.71 -5.51 -4.61
C LEU A 109 -12.49 -6.22 -5.96
N ILE A 110 -11.33 -6.84 -6.14
CA ILE A 110 -10.97 -7.56 -7.38
C ILE A 110 -10.88 -9.08 -7.21
N HIS A 111 -10.79 -9.56 -5.97
CA HIS A 111 -10.83 -10.98 -5.66
C HIS A 111 -11.56 -11.22 -4.34
N ARG A 112 -12.51 -12.16 -4.35
CA ARG A 112 -13.24 -12.64 -3.19
C ARG A 112 -12.99 -14.16 -3.08
N PRO A 113 -12.50 -14.69 -1.95
CA PRO A 113 -12.35 -16.13 -1.77
C PRO A 113 -13.71 -16.83 -1.66
N ASP A 114 -13.74 -18.13 -1.96
CA ASP A 114 -14.95 -18.97 -1.83
C ASP A 114 -15.38 -19.18 -0.37
N GLY A 115 -14.44 -19.14 0.57
CA GLY A 115 -14.69 -19.33 2.00
C GLY A 115 -15.22 -18.07 2.70
N THR A 116 -15.55 -18.20 3.99
CA THR A 116 -16.11 -17.10 4.81
C THR A 116 -15.05 -16.22 5.47
N LEU A 117 -13.76 -16.58 5.39
CA LEU A 117 -12.67 -15.82 5.97
C LEU A 117 -11.96 -14.97 4.90
N PRO A 118 -11.76 -13.65 5.14
CA PRO A 118 -11.25 -12.73 4.12
C PRO A 118 -9.73 -12.80 3.94
N TYR A 119 -9.02 -13.60 4.74
CA TYR A 119 -7.58 -13.45 4.89
C TYR A 119 -6.79 -14.11 3.78
N THR A 120 -5.74 -13.44 3.30
CA THR A 120 -4.60 -14.09 2.65
C THR A 120 -3.65 -14.57 3.76
N PRO A 121 -3.18 -15.84 3.74
CA PRO A 121 -2.23 -16.32 4.74
C PRO A 121 -0.94 -15.46 4.73
N PRO A 122 -0.54 -14.83 5.86
CA PRO A 122 0.48 -13.78 5.86
C PRO A 122 1.89 -14.33 5.56
N ILE A 123 2.25 -15.52 6.05
CA ILE A 123 3.57 -16.12 5.80
C ILE A 123 3.78 -16.42 4.30
N PRO A 124 2.88 -17.14 3.60
CA PRO A 124 2.99 -17.31 2.15
C PRO A 124 3.03 -16.00 1.36
N LEU A 125 2.21 -15.01 1.75
CA LEU A 125 2.21 -13.69 1.11
C LEU A 125 3.56 -12.98 1.28
N TYR A 126 4.10 -12.98 2.50
CA TYR A 126 5.39 -12.40 2.83
C TYR A 126 6.52 -13.01 1.98
N LEU A 127 6.60 -14.34 1.93
CA LEU A 127 7.62 -15.04 1.14
C LEU A 127 7.50 -14.74 -0.37
N ALA A 128 6.27 -14.65 -0.89
CA ALA A 128 6.04 -14.31 -2.29
C ALA A 128 6.52 -12.87 -2.60
N LEU A 129 6.23 -11.91 -1.71
CA LEU A 129 6.66 -10.52 -1.87
C LEU A 129 8.18 -10.38 -1.74
N CYS A 130 8.81 -11.03 -0.76
CA CYS A 130 10.26 -11.06 -0.61
C CYS A 130 10.94 -11.52 -1.90
N ARG A 131 10.47 -12.64 -2.47
CA ARG A 131 10.99 -13.17 -3.73
C ARG A 131 10.80 -12.21 -4.90
N LEU A 132 9.63 -11.57 -5.02
CA LEU A 132 9.34 -10.64 -6.12
C LEU A 132 10.09 -9.30 -6.01
N MET A 133 10.42 -8.88 -4.79
CA MET A 133 11.10 -7.62 -4.50
C MET A 133 12.61 -7.77 -4.30
N GLY A 134 13.13 -9.00 -4.43
CA GLY A 134 14.56 -9.26 -4.33
C GLY A 134 15.13 -9.10 -2.92
N THR A 135 14.31 -9.33 -1.89
CA THR A 135 14.73 -9.23 -0.48
C THR A 135 14.70 -10.60 0.18
N ALA A 136 15.67 -10.86 1.05
CA ALA A 136 15.64 -12.06 1.89
C ALA A 136 14.66 -11.85 3.06
N PRO A 137 13.88 -12.88 3.45
CA PRO A 137 13.12 -12.87 4.70
C PRO A 137 14.00 -12.48 5.90
N SER A 138 13.48 -11.66 6.82
CA SER A 138 14.25 -11.13 7.97
C SER A 138 14.93 -12.23 8.78
N TRP A 139 14.20 -13.31 9.06
CA TRP A 139 14.67 -14.49 9.80
C TRP A 139 15.65 -15.39 9.03
N SER A 140 15.88 -15.12 7.74
CA SER A 140 16.88 -15.83 6.91
C SER A 140 18.15 -15.02 6.69
N ARG A 141 18.21 -13.77 7.17
CA ARG A 141 19.40 -12.93 7.07
C ARG A 141 20.52 -13.53 7.93
N ALA A 142 21.71 -13.70 7.35
CA ALA A 142 22.85 -14.21 8.09
C ALA A 142 23.15 -13.30 9.29
N ILE A 143 23.31 -13.89 10.47
CA ILE A 143 23.82 -13.20 11.64
C ILE A 143 25.28 -12.85 11.35
N THR A 144 25.56 -11.57 11.13
CA THR A 144 26.94 -11.09 11.02
C THR A 144 27.39 -10.69 12.42
N ALA A 145 28.46 -11.32 12.90
CA ALA A 145 29.06 -11.06 14.22
C ALA A 145 29.98 -9.83 14.19
#